data_AF-A0A7Y7TPL4-F1
#
_entry.id   AF-A0A7Y7TPL4-F1
#
_cell.length_a   1.000
_cell.length_b   1.000
_cell.length_c   1.000
_cell.angle_alpha   90.00
_cell.angle_beta   90.00
_cell.angle_gamma   90.00
#
_symmetry.space_group_name_H-M   'P 1'
#
loop_
_entity.id
_entity.type
_entity.pdbx_description
1 polymer ?
#
loop_
_entity_poly.entity_id
_entity_poly.type
_entity_poly.pdbx_seq_one_letter_code
_entity_poly.pdbx_strand_id
1 'polypeptide(L)' 'KVKVINLANDKEVIVTVNDRCRRKAKPFIDLSRAAAKQLGFLSKRTAKVRIIPLNDNAATPSTTAEADGDQTGS' A
#
# COMPACT_ATOMS: atom_id res chain seq x y z
N LYS A 1 1.81 7.89 2.08
CA LYS A 1 0.72 7.20 2.84
C LYS A 1 1.02 5.69 2.89
N VAL A 2 0.27 4.86 3.64
CA VAL A 2 0.41 3.39 3.56
C VAL A 2 -0.95 2.73 3.33
N LYS A 3 -0.97 1.70 2.48
CA LYS A 3 -2.09 0.78 2.31
C LYS A 3 -1.88 -0.42 3.22
N VAL A 4 -2.88 -0.73 4.04
CA VAL A 4 -2.86 -1.86 4.97
C VAL A 4 -3.93 -2.84 4.56
N ILE A 5 -3.57 -4.11 4.43
CA ILE A 5 -4.45 -5.20 4.02
C ILE A 5 -4.49 -6.23 5.14
N ASN A 6 -5.68 -6.59 5.60
CA ASN A 6 -5.86 -7.66 6.57
C ASN A 6 -5.88 -9.03 5.85
N LEU A 7 -4.89 -9.87 6.16
CA LEU A 7 -4.72 -11.16 5.49
C LEU A 7 -5.77 -12.22 5.90
N ALA A 8 -6.62 -11.91 6.87
CA ALA A 8 -7.67 -12.83 7.32
C ALA A 8 -9.00 -12.65 6.57
N ASN A 9 -9.22 -11.52 5.90
CA ASN A 9 -10.48 -11.21 5.23
C ASN A 9 -10.32 -10.33 3.98
N ASP A 10 -9.08 -10.12 3.55
CA ASP A 10 -8.69 -9.31 2.38
C ASP A 10 -9.20 -7.86 2.36
N LYS A 11 -9.67 -7.35 3.51
CA LYS A 11 -10.08 -5.95 3.63
C LYS A 11 -8.86 -5.05 3.66
N GLU A 12 -9.01 -3.86 3.09
CA GLU A 12 -7.93 -2.89 2.97
C GLU A 12 -8.35 -1.49 3.43
N VAL A 13 -7.37 -0.73 3.91
CA VAL A 13 -7.54 0.67 4.31
C VAL A 13 -6.25 1.44 4.03
N ILE A 14 -6.38 2.68 3.57
CA ILE A 14 -5.26 3.60 3.44
C ILE A 14 -5.20 4.47 4.70
N VAL A 15 -4.03 4.46 5.36
CA VAL A 15 -3.78 5.26 6.55
C VAL A 15 -2.55 6.14 6.37
N THR A 16 -2.54 7.26 7.09
CA THR A 16 -1.33 8.05 7.27
C THR A 16 -0.53 7.44 8.42
N VAL A 17 0.76 7.20 8.20
CA VAL A 17 1.64 6.69 9.25
C VAL A 17 1.87 7.80 10.26
N ASN A 18 1.37 7.61 11.48
CA ASN A 18 1.68 8.47 12.63
C ASN A 18 2.60 7.77 13.65
N ASP A 19 3.01 6.53 13.35
CA ASP A 19 3.78 5.73 14.28
C ASP A 19 5.28 6.09 14.21
N ARG A 20 5.86 6.41 15.37
CA ARG A 20 7.29 6.73 15.55
C ARG A 20 8.07 5.53 16.10
N CYS A 21 7.56 4.32 15.91
CA CYS A 21 8.17 3.14 16.50
C CYS A 21 9.64 2.98 16.08
N ARG A 22 10.51 2.85 17.09
CA ARG A 22 11.91 2.49 16.90
C ARG A 22 12.00 1.14 16.19
N ARG A 23 13.04 0.93 15.38
CA ARG A 23 13.31 -0.36 14.72
C ARG A 23 13.32 -1.49 15.75
N LYS A 24 12.28 -2.33 15.75
CA LYS A 24 12.22 -3.59 16.50
C LYS A 24 12.46 -4.76 15.54
N ALA A 25 12.91 -5.90 16.08
CA ALA A 25 13.12 -7.13 15.32
C ALA A 25 11.84 -7.62 14.60
N LYS A 26 10.66 -7.30 15.15
CA LYS A 26 9.37 -7.59 14.52
C LYS A 26 8.64 -6.27 14.20
N PRO A 27 8.40 -5.95 12.92
CA PRO A 27 7.63 -4.77 12.56
C PRO A 27 6.17 -4.97 12.96
N PHE A 28 5.61 -3.98 13.64
CA PHE A 28 4.18 -3.86 13.94
C PHE A 28 3.76 -2.41 13.69
N ILE A 29 2.47 -2.18 13.48
CA ILE A 29 1.89 -0.85 13.29
C ILE A 29 0.67 -0.73 14.19
N ASP A 30 0.55 0.38 14.90
CA ASP A 30 -0.66 0.72 15.62
C ASP A 30 -1.65 1.43 14.70
N LEU A 31 -2.85 0.86 14.59
CA LEU A 31 -3.94 1.41 13.79
C LEU A 31 -4.98 2.06 14.69
N SER A 32 -5.59 3.14 14.20
CA SER A 32 -6.71 3.76 14.91
C SER A 32 -7.89 2.79 15.02
N ARG A 33 -8.75 3.01 16.02
CA ARG A 33 -9.96 2.22 16.23
C ARG A 33 -10.86 2.19 14.99
N ALA A 34 -10.93 3.30 14.25
CA ALA A 34 -11.69 3.41 13.01
C ALA A 34 -11.09 2.51 11.90
N ALA A 35 -9.77 2.53 11.71
CA ALA A 35 -9.09 1.67 10.73
C ALA A 35 -9.22 0.19 11.09
N ALA A 36 -9.10 -0.17 12.37
CA ALA A 36 -9.31 -1.55 12.84
C ALA A 36 -10.75 -2.04 12.63
N LYS A 37 -11.74 -1.15 12.73
CA LYS A 37 -13.15 -1.45 12.41
C LYS A 37 -13.33 -1.71 10.92
N GLN A 38 -12.74 -0.88 10.05
CA GLN A 38 -12.81 -1.06 8.59
C GLN A 38 -12.15 -2.36 8.14
N LEU A 39 -10.96 -2.67 8.70
CA LEU A 39 -10.26 -3.92 8.44
C LEU A 39 -10.90 -5.15 9.10
N GLY A 40 -11.92 -4.96 9.94
CA GLY A 40 -12.71 -6.05 10.51
C GLY A 40 -11.97 -6.91 11.54
N PHE A 41 -10.97 -6.37 12.24
CA PHE A 41 -10.28 -7.08 13.32
C PHE A 41 -10.40 -6.40 14.69
N LEU A 42 -11.26 -5.38 14.83
CA LEU A 42 -11.43 -4.64 16.09
C LEU A 42 -11.69 -5.56 17.31
N SER A 43 -12.50 -6.60 17.15
CA SER A 43 -12.78 -7.59 18.22
C SER A 43 -11.59 -8.50 18.54
N LYS A 44 -10.72 -8.77 17.55
CA LYS A 44 -9.55 -9.66 17.68
C LYS A 44 -8.33 -8.96 18.31
N ARG A 45 -8.36 -7.63 18.46
CA ARG A 45 -7.28 -6.74 18.93
C ARG A 45 -6.01 -6.72 18.06
N THR A 46 -5.63 -7.85 17.47
CA THR A 46 -4.46 -8.00 16.59
C THR A 46 -4.84 -8.78 15.35
N ALA A 47 -4.14 -8.49 14.24
CA ALA A 47 -4.29 -9.21 12.98
C ALA A 47 -2.96 -9.24 12.24
N LYS A 48 -2.74 -10.28 11.43
CA LYS A 48 -1.66 -10.27 10.46
C LYS A 48 -2.08 -9.38 9.29
N VAL A 49 -1.24 -8.40 8.99
CA VAL A 49 -1.49 -7.43 7.93
C VAL A 49 -0.32 -7.37 6.97
N ARG A 50 -0.62 -7.02 5.72
CA ARG A 50 0.38 -6.60 4.73
C ARG A 50 0.36 -5.08 4.64
N ILE A 51 1.53 -4.46 4.72
CA ILE A 51 1.71 -3.01 4.66
C ILE A 51 2.41 -2.69 3.35
N ILE A 52 1.81 -1.81 2.56
CA ILE A 52 2.34 -1.36 1.28
C ILE A 52 2.52 0.15 1.35
N PRO A 53 3.75 0.67 1.32
CA PRO A 53 3.98 2.11 1.21
C PRO A 53 3.42 2.61 -0.11
N LEU A 54 2.55 3.62 -0.04
CA LEU A 54 2.08 4.35 -1.21
C LEU A 54 3.05 5.50 -1.40
N ASN A 55 3.93 5.35 -2.39
CA ASN A 55 4.73 6.46 -2.89
C ASN A 55 3.79 7.40 -3.64
N ASP A 56 3.71 8.66 -3.20
CA ASP A 56 2.93 9.69 -3.90
C ASP A 56 3.60 10.09 -5.25
N ASN A 57 4.77 9.50 -5.58
CA ASN A 57 5.44 9.64 -6.86
C ASN A 57 4.95 8.58 -7.85
N ALA A 58 3.67 8.66 -8.21
CA ALA A 58 3.20 8.11 -9.48
C ALA A 58 3.60 9.09 -10.60
N ALA A 59 4.90 9.30 -10.79
CA ALA A 59 5.41 9.62 -12.11
C ALA A 59 5.04 8.42 -12.98
N THR A 60 4.09 8.63 -13.87
CA THR A 60 3.89 7.80 -15.05
C THR A 60 5.18 7.87 -15.88
N PRO A 61 6.01 6.82 -16.00
CA PRO A 61 6.77 6.69 -17.22
C PRO A 61 5.77 6.20 -18.28
N SER A 62 5.00 7.14 -18.84
CA SER A 62 4.27 6.92 -20.07
C SER A 62 5.31 6.64 -21.15
N THR A 63 5.75 5.38 -21.24
CA THR A 63 6.39 4.84 -22.42
C THR A 63 5.31 4.82 -23.49
N THR A 64 5.20 5.92 -24.22
CA THR A 64 4.71 5.93 -25.59
C THR A 64 5.95 6.07 -26.46
N ALA A 65 6.70 4.99 -26.56
CA ALA A 65 7.59 4.74 -27.68
C ALA A 65 6.75 3.96 -28.70
N GLU A 66 5.87 4.67 -29.40
CA GLU A 66 5.26 4.19 -30.65
C GLU A 66 5.70 5.18 -31.74
N ALA A 67 6.97 5.06 -32.11
CA ALA A 67 7.48 5.55 -33.37
C ALA A 67 7.49 4.36 -34.33
N ASP A 68 6.36 4.12 -34.98
CA ASP A 68 6.28 3.24 -36.15
C ASP A 68 6.75 4.09 -37.36
N GLY A 69 8.06 4.11 -37.56
CA GLY A 69 8.68 4.66 -38.75
C GLY A 69 8.70 3.60 -39.84
N ASP A 70 7.69 3.63 -40.72
CA ASP A 70 7.71 2.91 -41.99
C ASP A 70 8.78 3.53 -42.90
N GLN A 71 9.93 2.87 -43.02
CA GLN A 71 10.88 3.09 -44.10
C GLN A 71 10.81 1.91 -45.06
N THR A 72 10.13 2.09 -46.19
CA THR A 72 10.33 1.25 -47.36
C THR A 72 11.11 2.03 -48.41
N GLY A 73 12.32 1.54 -48.70
CA GLY A 73 13.21 2.10 -49.69
C GLY A 73 12.74 1.87 -51.12
N SER A 74 13.15 2.77 -52.00
CA SER A 74 13.24 2.56 -53.45
C SER A 74 14.53 3.20 -53.93
#